data_AF-A0A2C6KKR2-F1
#
_entry.id   AF-A0A2C6KKR2-F1
#
_cell.length_a   1.000
_cell.length_b   1.000
_cell.length_c   1.000
_cell.angle_alpha   90.00
_cell.angle_beta   90.00
_cell.angle_gamma   90.00
#
_symmetry.space_group_name_H-M   'P 1'
#
loop_
_entity.id
_entity.type
_entity.pdbx_description
1 polymer ?
#
loop_
_entity_poly.entity_id
_entity_poly.type
_entity_poly.pdbx_seq_one_letter_code
_entity_poly.pdbx_strand_id
1 'polypeptide(L)' 'FFIRVASQAPAVACCRCSPTQKAEVVRLVKKFTNRRTCAIGDGGNDVSMIQAA' A
#
# COMPACT_ATOMS: atom_id res chain seq x y z
N PHE A 1 1.42 -4.05 13.66
CA PHE A 1 2.85 -3.83 13.98
C PHE A 1 3.61 -3.27 12.79
N PHE A 2 3.63 -3.96 11.64
CA PHE A 2 4.36 -3.53 10.42
C PHE A 2 4.13 -2.07 10.01
N ILE A 3 2.88 -1.65 9.73
CA ILE A 3 2.61 -0.27 9.28
C ILE A 3 3.04 0.79 10.29
N ARG A 4 2.95 0.51 11.59
CA ARG A 4 3.40 1.46 12.62
C ARG A 4 4.89 1.76 12.50
N VAL A 5 5.70 0.74 12.23
CA VAL A 5 7.16 0.89 12.05
C VAL A 5 7.45 1.47 10.65
N ALA A 6 6.78 0.98 9.62
CA ALA A 6 6.93 1.45 8.24
C ALA A 6 6.63 2.95 8.09
N SER A 7 5.61 3.47 8.79
CA SER A 7 5.24 4.90 8.78
C SER A 7 6.23 5.82 9.50
N GLN A 8 7.23 5.29 10.21
CA GLN A 8 8.31 6.07 10.81
C GLN A 8 9.52 6.20 9.90
N ALA A 9 9.62 5.34 8.87
CA ALA A 9 10.71 5.41 7.89
C ALA A 9 10.44 6.54 6.88
N PRO A 10 11.48 7.21 6.37
CA PRO A 10 11.32 8.22 5.32
C PRO A 10 10.84 7.61 3.99
N ALA A 11 11.14 6.33 3.73
CA ALA A 11 10.67 5.58 2.57
C ALA A 11 10.62 4.08 2.87
N VAL A 12 9.75 3.35 2.15
CA VAL A 12 9.56 1.90 2.31
C VAL A 12 9.47 1.25 0.93
N ALA A 13 10.21 0.17 0.71
CA ALA A 13 10.12 -0.65 -0.49
C ALA A 13 9.51 -2.02 -0.15
N CYS A 14 8.43 -2.40 -0.84
CA CYS A 14 7.80 -3.71 -0.71
C CYS A 14 8.12 -4.54 -1.96
N CYS A 15 8.83 -5.66 -1.80
CA CYS A 15 9.34 -6.47 -2.90
C CYS A 15 8.55 -7.77 -3.07
N ARG A 16 8.45 -8.28 -4.31
CA ARG A 16 7.81 -9.56 -4.66
C ARG A 16 6.37 -9.71 -4.15
N CYS A 17 5.62 -8.61 -4.10
CA CYS A 17 4.23 -8.61 -3.64
C CYS A 17 3.28 -9.15 -4.71
N SER A 18 2.33 -9.99 -4.29
CA SER A 18 1.16 -10.35 -5.11
C SER A 18 0.24 -9.13 -5.30
N PRO A 19 -0.63 -9.13 -6.32
CA PRO A 19 -1.64 -8.07 -6.50
C PRO A 19 -2.47 -7.81 -5.23
N THR A 20 -2.85 -8.87 -4.52
CA THR A 20 -3.61 -8.80 -3.26
C THR A 20 -2.80 -8.12 -2.16
N GLN A 21 -1.50 -8.45 -2.02
CA GLN A 21 -0.63 -7.85 -1.02
C GLN A 21 -0.41 -6.36 -1.29
N LYS A 22 -0.26 -5.95 -2.56
CA LYS A 22 -0.20 -4.52 -2.93
C LYS A 22 -1.43 -3.76 -2.42
N ALA A 23 -2.63 -4.31 -2.64
CA ALA A 23 -3.88 -3.71 -2.16
C ALA A 23 -4.00 -3.70 -0.63
N GLU A 24 -3.54 -4.75 0.05
CA GLU A 24 -3.55 -4.82 1.51
C GLU A 24 -2.68 -3.73 2.14
N VAL A 25 -1.50 -3.46 1.58
CA VAL A 25 -0.62 -2.37 2.05
C VAL A 25 -1.35 -1.03 2.01
N VAL A 26 -2.02 -0.71 0.89
CA VAL A 26 -2.78 0.54 0.75
C VAL A 26 -3.88 0.65 1.80
N ARG A 27 -4.67 -0.41 2.00
CA ARG A 27 -5.75 -0.43 3.02
C ARG A 27 -5.21 -0.24 4.43
N LEU A 28 -4.10 -0.91 4.76
CA LEU A 28 -3.50 -0.82 6.09
C LEU A 28 -2.90 0.56 6.34
N VAL A 29 -2.26 1.19 5.34
CA VAL A 29 -1.78 2.58 5.44
C VAL A 29 -2.96 3.52 5.67
N LYS A 30 -4.00 3.47 4.83
CA LYS A 30 -5.21 4.30 4.96
C LYS A 30 -5.85 4.16 6.34
N LYS A 31 -6.04 2.93 6.82
CA LYS A 31 -6.62 2.63 8.14
C LYS A 31 -5.76 3.12 9.30
N PHE A 32 -4.43 2.95 9.22
CA PHE A 32 -3.54 3.26 10.35
C PHE A 32 -3.18 4.74 10.44
N THR A 33 -2.99 5.42 9.30
CA THR A 33 -2.63 6.84 9.28
C THR A 33 -3.83 7.77 9.22
N ASN A 34 -5.01 7.25 8.86
CA ASN A 34 -6.22 8.03 8.60
C ASN A 34 -5.99 9.19 7.60
N ARG A 35 -5.18 8.93 6.57
CA ARG A 35 -4.82 9.89 5.51
C ARG A 35 -5.29 9.37 4.15
N ARG A 36 -5.44 10.27 3.18
CA ARG A 36 -5.69 9.88 1.79
C ARG A 36 -4.45 9.18 1.23
N THR A 37 -4.67 8.06 0.57
CA THR A 37 -3.66 7.29 -0.14
C THR A 37 -3.76 7.59 -1.64
N CYS A 38 -2.62 7.57 -2.32
CA CYS A 38 -2.55 7.59 -3.78
C CYS A 38 -1.86 6.30 -4.22
N ALA A 39 -2.45 5.60 -5.18
CA ALA A 39 -1.87 4.42 -5.78
C ALA A 39 -1.84 4.59 -7.30
N ILE A 40 -0.68 4.34 -7.90
CA ILE A 40 -0.43 4.44 -9.33
C ILE A 40 0.19 3.13 -9.81
N GLY A 41 -0.14 2.73 -11.04
CA GLY A 41 0.36 1.53 -11.68
C GLY A 41 -0.14 1.47 -13.12
N ASP A 42 0.52 0.66 -13.94
CA ASP A 42 0.30 0.56 -15.39
C ASP A 42 -0.25 -0.81 -15.81
N GLY A 43 -0.13 -1.83 -14.95
CA GLY A 43 -0.48 -3.21 -15.26
C GLY A 43 -1.70 -3.77 -14.52
N GLY A 44 -2.22 -4.90 -15.01
CA GLY A 44 -3.35 -5.61 -14.39
C GLY A 44 -3.09 -6.07 -12.95
N ASN A 45 -1.82 -6.25 -12.57
CA ASN A 45 -1.38 -6.56 -11.22
C ASN A 45 -1.52 -5.38 -10.22
N ASP A 46 -1.80 -4.16 -10.70
CA ASP A 46 -1.98 -2.97 -9.88
C ASP A 46 -3.45 -2.57 -9.69
N VAL A 47 -4.38 -3.16 -10.46
CA VAL A 47 -5.81 -2.81 -10.44
C VAL A 47 -6.39 -2.86 -9.01
N SER A 48 -6.15 -3.95 -8.29
CA SER A 48 -6.65 -4.09 -6.92
C SER A 48 -6.02 -3.10 -5.94
N MET A 49 -4.76 -2.69 -6.19
CA MET A 49 -4.07 -1.68 -5.38
C MET A 49 -4.67 -0.29 -5.64
N ILE A 50 -4.93 0.05 -6.90
CA ILE A 50 -5.53 1.32 -7.32
C ILE A 50 -6.95 1.45 -6.76
N GLN A 51 -7.76 0.40 -6.87
CA GLN A 51 -9.13 0.38 -6.33
C GLN A 51 -9.19 0.45 -4.79
N ALA A 52 -8.09 0.13 -4.10
CA ALA A 52 -8.03 0.16 -2.64
C ALA A 52 -7.66 1.55 -2.06
N ALA A 53 -7.18 2.47 -2.90
CA ALA A 53 -6.67 3.78 -2.47
C ALA A 53 -7.75 4.74 -1.98
#